data_AF-A0A6H9LRJ8-F1
#
_entry.id   AF-A0A6H9LRJ8-F1
#
_cell.length_a   1.000
_cell.length_b   1.000
_cell.length_c   1.000
_cell.angle_alpha   90.00
_cell.angle_beta   90.00
_cell.angle_gamma   90.00
#
_symmetry.space_group_name_H-M   'P 1'
#
loop_
_entity.id
_entity.type
_entity.pdbx_description
1 polymer ?
#
loop_
_entity_poly.entity_id
_entity_poly.type
_entity_poly.pdbx_seq_one_letter_code
_entity_poly.pdbx_strand_id
1 'polypeptide(L)' 'MSDRRQELKLRVEAKKKELEQKLAELRANAEGVKNDEMDRIDGQLTDLSSLLSSGWENLTENTANKLNDWLK' A
#
# COMPACT_ATOMS: atom_id res chain seq x y z
N MET A 1 -14.64 19.55 0.99
CA MET A 1 -13.79 18.58 1.74
C MET A 1 -13.42 17.33 0.93
N SER A 2 -13.62 17.31 -0.40
CA SER A 2 -13.43 16.08 -1.21
C SER A 2 -12.03 15.94 -1.83
N ASP A 3 -11.34 17.05 -2.13
CA ASP A 3 -10.09 17.01 -2.90
C ASP A 3 -8.94 16.30 -2.17
N ARG A 4 -8.75 16.59 -0.88
CA ARG A 4 -7.66 15.98 -0.08
C ARG A 4 -7.80 14.47 0.08
N ARG A 5 -9.04 13.97 0.19
CA ARG A 5 -9.31 12.53 0.28
C ARG A 5 -9.04 11.84 -1.05
N GLN A 6 -9.43 12.48 -2.14
CA GLN A 6 -9.23 11.96 -3.49
C GLN A 6 -7.74 11.97 -3.87
N GLU A 7 -7.00 13.01 -3.50
CA GLU A 7 -5.55 13.07 -3.63
C GLU A 7 -4.85 11.96 -2.84
N LEU A 8 -5.21 11.78 -1.57
CA LEU A 8 -4.65 10.70 -0.75
C LEU A 8 -4.94 9.33 -1.35
N LYS A 9 -6.16 9.12 -1.86
CA LYS A 9 -6.54 7.90 -2.56
C LYS A 9 -5.65 7.64 -3.78
N LEU A 10 -5.47 8.65 -4.63
CA LEU A 10 -4.63 8.52 -5.83
C LEU A 10 -3.18 8.18 -5.45
N ARG A 11 -2.63 8.82 -4.43
CA ARG A 11 -1.26 8.55 -3.95
C ARG A 11 -1.12 7.14 -3.39
N VAL A 12 -2.09 6.69 -2.58
CA VAL A 12 -2.13 5.33 -2.04
C VAL A 12 -2.26 4.30 -3.15
N GLU A 13 -3.14 4.52 -4.13
CA GLU A 13 -3.31 3.62 -5.28
C GLU A 13 -2.06 3.56 -6.15
N ALA A 14 -1.37 4.68 -6.37
CA ALA A 14 -0.12 4.73 -7.11
C ALA A 14 0.98 3.91 -6.42
N LYS A 15 1.22 4.15 -5.13
CA LYS A 15 2.22 3.43 -4.33
C LYS A 15 1.89 1.94 -4.21
N LYS A 16 0.61 1.58 -4.07
CA LYS A 16 0.16 0.19 -4.06
C LYS A 16 0.55 -0.51 -5.36
N LYS A 17 0.27 0.11 -6.52
CA LYS A 17 0.64 -0.44 -7.83
C LYS A 17 2.16 -0.59 -7.99
N GLU A 18 2.94 0.39 -7.54
CA GLU A 18 4.41 0.30 -7.56
C GLU A 18 4.91 -0.91 -6.76
N LEU A 19 4.36 -1.13 -5.57
CA LEU A 19 4.70 -2.28 -4.73
C LEU A 19 4.24 -3.61 -5.33
N GLU A 20 3.05 -3.67 -5.92
CA GLU A 20 2.56 -4.86 -6.63
C GLU A 20 3.44 -5.20 -7.83
N GLN A 21 3.88 -4.19 -8.59
CA GLN A 21 4.83 -4.37 -9.70
C GLN A 21 6.18 -4.87 -9.18
N LYS A 22 6.74 -4.22 -8.16
CA LYS A 22 8.02 -4.64 -7.56
C LYS A 22 7.95 -6.06 -7.01
N LEU A 23 6.82 -6.44 -6.40
CA LEU A 23 6.60 -7.80 -5.92
C LEU A 23 6.53 -8.79 -7.08
N ALA A 24 5.86 -8.46 -8.18
CA ALA A 24 5.80 -9.30 -9.37
C ALA A 24 7.18 -9.48 -10.01
N GLU A 25 7.97 -8.42 -10.11
CA GLU A 25 9.35 -8.47 -10.60
C GLU A 25 10.25 -9.32 -9.70
N LEU A 26 10.14 -9.14 -8.38
CA LEU A 26 10.90 -9.96 -7.42
C LEU A 26 10.49 -11.42 -7.50
N ARG A 27 9.19 -11.74 -7.60
CA ARG A 27 8.69 -13.11 -7.77
C ARG A 27 9.19 -13.76 -9.06
N ALA A 28 9.27 -13.00 -10.15
CA ALA A 28 9.81 -13.48 -11.42
C ALA A 28 11.33 -13.73 -11.37
N ASN A 29 12.06 -12.91 -10.61
CA ASN A 29 13.51 -13.03 -10.48
C ASN A 29 13.97 -14.01 -9.38
N ALA A 30 13.09 -14.35 -8.42
CA ALA A 30 13.44 -15.08 -7.21
C ALA A 30 13.17 -16.59 -7.27
N GLU A 31 13.21 -17.24 -8.44
CA GLU A 31 13.08 -18.71 -8.56
C GLU A 31 14.01 -19.44 -7.57
N GLY A 32 13.47 -19.81 -6.40
CA GLY A 32 14.14 -20.62 -5.38
C GLY A 32 14.74 -19.91 -4.16
N VAL A 33 14.69 -18.58 -4.01
CA VAL A 33 15.30 -17.89 -2.85
C VAL A 33 14.26 -17.15 -2.02
N LYS A 34 14.24 -17.42 -0.70
CA LYS A 34 13.51 -16.60 0.28
C LYS A 34 14.00 -15.16 0.15
N ASN A 35 13.14 -14.30 -0.34
CA ASN A 35 13.46 -12.91 -0.58
C ASN A 35 12.79 -12.09 0.51
N ASP A 36 13.55 -11.74 1.56
CA ASP A 36 13.05 -10.94 2.69
C ASP A 36 12.38 -9.63 2.21
N GLU A 37 12.80 -9.11 1.04
CA GLU A 37 12.16 -7.95 0.43
C GLU A 37 10.78 -8.26 -0.15
N MET A 38 10.53 -9.47 -0.68
CA MET A 38 9.18 -9.90 -1.06
C MET A 38 8.28 -9.99 0.17
N ASP A 39 8.72 -10.65 1.24
CA ASP A 39 7.93 -10.78 2.48
C ASP A 39 7.64 -9.40 3.09
N ARG A 40 8.61 -8.48 3.01
CA ARG A 40 8.41 -7.09 3.43
C ARG A 40 7.34 -6.37 2.59
N ILE A 41 7.41 -6.49 1.26
CA ILE A 41 6.46 -5.82 0.36
C ILE A 41 5.05 -6.43 0.49
N ASP A 42 4.95 -7.75 0.63
CA ASP A 42 3.69 -8.45 0.85
C ASP A 42 3.04 -8.04 2.19
N GLY A 43 3.84 -7.89 3.25
CA GLY A 43 3.41 -7.32 4.52
C GLY A 43 2.89 -5.89 4.38
N GLN A 44 3.62 -5.02 3.66
CA GLN A 44 3.19 -3.64 3.41
C GLN A 44 1.86 -3.55 2.64
N LEU A 45 1.63 -4.43 1.66
CA LEU A 45 0.39 -4.50 0.90
C LEU A 45 -0.78 -5.05 1.75
N THR A 46 -0.50 -5.99 2.65
CA THR A 46 -1.48 -6.54 3.59
C THR A 46 -1.93 -5.50 4.61
N ASP A 47 -0.98 -4.79 5.22
CA ASP A 47 -1.27 -3.69 6.16
C ASP A 47 -2.08 -2.59 5.49
N LEU A 48 -1.70 -2.21 4.26
CA LEU A 48 -2.45 -1.24 3.48
C LEU A 48 -3.87 -1.71 3.21
N SER A 49 -4.05 -2.97 2.81
CA SER A 49 -5.38 -3.53 2.54
C SER A 49 -6.25 -3.57 3.81
N SER A 50 -5.64 -3.83 4.97
CA SER A 50 -6.32 -3.74 6.28
C SER A 50 -6.76 -2.31 6.59
N LEU A 51 -5.89 -1.31 6.38
CA LEU A 51 -6.24 0.12 6.54
C LEU A 51 -7.37 0.55 5.61
N LEU A 52 -7.41 0.00 4.39
CA LEU A 52 -8.43 0.28 3.38
C LEU A 52 -9.72 -0.54 3.55
N SER A 53 -9.71 -1.61 4.36
CA SER A 53 -10.89 -2.47 4.56
C SER A 53 -12.07 -1.73 5.19
N SER A 54 -11.79 -0.66 5.96
CA SER A 54 -12.81 0.22 6.54
C SER A 54 -13.49 1.12 5.49
N GLY A 55 -12.97 1.14 4.26
CA GLY A 55 -13.47 1.93 3.15
C GLY A 55 -13.01 3.39 3.17
N TRP A 56 -12.80 3.97 1.99
CA TRP A 56 -12.49 5.40 1.83
C TRP A 56 -13.64 6.32 2.29
N GLU A 57 -14.86 5.80 2.40
CA GLU A 57 -16.03 6.57 2.85
C GLU A 57 -15.95 6.91 4.34
N ASN A 58 -15.45 5.97 5.16
CA ASN A 58 -15.23 6.14 6.60
C ASN A 58 -13.79 6.53 6.95
N LEU A 59 -13.07 7.15 6.02
CA LEU A 59 -11.69 7.58 6.26
C LEU A 59 -11.64 8.62 7.39
N THR A 60 -11.25 8.18 8.58
CA THR A 60 -10.99 9.04 9.74
C THR A 60 -9.63 9.74 9.59
N GLU A 61 -9.42 10.85 10.30
CA GLU A 61 -8.11 11.52 10.36
C GLU A 61 -7.01 10.56 10.85
N ASN A 62 -7.33 9.64 11.75
CA ASN A 62 -6.40 8.62 12.22
C ASN A 62 -5.95 7.69 11.08
N THR A 63 -6.90 7.21 10.27
CA THR A 63 -6.58 6.38 9.09
C THR A 63 -5.81 7.19 8.04
N ALA A 64 -6.19 8.45 7.82
CA ALA A 64 -5.47 9.33 6.90
C ALA A 64 -4.02 9.59 7.33
N ASN A 65 -3.77 9.74 8.63
CA ASN A 65 -2.42 9.89 9.18
C ASN A 65 -1.60 8.62 9.00
N LYS A 66 -2.18 7.43 9.28
CA LYS A 66 -1.52 6.14 9.02
C LYS A 66 -1.16 5.95 7.55
N LEU A 67 -2.06 6.31 6.63
CA LEU A 67 -1.79 6.25 5.20
C LEU A 67 -0.71 7.25 4.78
N ASN A 68 -0.70 8.46 5.36
CA ASN A 68 0.38 9.42 5.11
C ASN A 68 1.73 8.93 5.63
N ASP A 69 1.77 8.29 6.79
CA ASP A 69 3.01 7.70 7.32
C ASP A 69 3.46 6.51 6.48
N TRP A 70 2.54 5.72 5.97
CA TRP A 70 2.84 4.64 5.03
C TRP A 70 3.33 5.15 3.66
N LEU A 71 2.92 6.35 3.25
CA LEU A 71 3.35 6.99 2.00
C LEU A 71 4.73 7.67 2.10
N LYS A 72 5.25 7.92 3.31
CA LYS A 72 6.60 8.49 3.53
C LYS A 72 7.69 7.46 3.20
#